data_AF-A0A6G2I229-F1
#
_entry.id   AF-A0A6G2I229-F1
#
_cell.length_a   1.000
_cell.length_b   1.000
_cell.length_c   1.000
_cell.angle_alpha   90.00
_cell.angle_beta   90.00
_cell.angle_gamma   90.00
#
_symmetry.space_group_name_H-M   'P 1'
#
loop_
_entity.id
_entity.type
_entity.pdbx_description
1 polymer ?
#
loop_
_entity_poly.entity_id
_entity_poly.type
_entity_poly.pdbx_seq_one_letter_code
_entity_poly.pdbx_strand_id
1 'polypeptide(L)'
;MTFEWDLDYTAMKIDAAERSVTRKVTCDCQVTHPGTPEGKPGCGASWEARFYEDATGGHAAPPADPRLAAAARALETAGQDAESRLRTAAEKWVAGVAALLALFGIAGTVTGGTILDKTSEGGRESVVGLTLAAVAVAVVAVVFSYLAAYGWPKVIEMNDPKLLNWYEGRRNRLRTIARRLRWAVVAAVLSIGLLASAAAVAWLNASNSPDTTLKVTANDDSVTCGTLLAAKTPGTVRLRVADGTVKKVPLGTATKVESVRSC
;
A
#
# COMPACT_ATOMS: atom_id res chain seq x y z
N MET A 1 -60.31 -9.95 17.29
CA MET A 1 -59.28 -8.90 17.36
C MET A 1 -58.26 -9.19 16.29
N THR A 2 -58.35 -8.47 15.19
CA THR A 2 -57.34 -8.44 14.12
C THR A 2 -56.27 -7.45 14.55
N PHE A 3 -55.04 -7.92 14.73
CA PHE A 3 -53.89 -7.06 15.02
C PHE A 3 -53.36 -6.54 13.69
N GLU A 4 -53.58 -5.25 13.43
CA GLU A 4 -52.99 -4.52 12.32
C GLU A 4 -51.59 -4.09 12.79
N TRP A 5 -50.56 -4.72 12.21
CA TRP A 5 -49.17 -4.42 12.53
C TRP A 5 -48.76 -3.21 11.69
N ASP A 6 -48.74 -2.03 12.31
CA ASP A 6 -48.14 -0.84 11.72
C ASP A 6 -46.62 -0.95 11.86
N LEU A 7 -46.02 -1.67 10.92
CA LEU A 7 -44.58 -1.82 10.81
C LEU A 7 -44.08 -0.62 10.01
N ASP A 8 -43.46 0.33 10.72
CA ASP A 8 -42.75 1.46 10.12
C ASP A 8 -41.48 0.93 9.42
N TYR A 9 -41.69 0.21 8.31
CA TYR A 9 -40.61 -0.21 7.44
C TYR A 9 -40.07 1.06 6.80
N THR A 10 -38.77 1.35 7.00
CA THR A 10 -38.06 2.27 6.11
C THR A 10 -38.31 1.76 4.70
N ALA A 11 -39.14 2.48 3.93
CA ALA A 11 -39.76 1.98 2.71
C ALA A 11 -38.71 1.39 1.76
N MET A 12 -38.53 0.07 1.86
CA MET A 12 -37.63 -0.66 0.99
C MET A 12 -38.48 -0.97 -0.23
N LYS A 13 -38.41 -0.08 -1.23
CA LYS A 13 -39.06 -0.29 -2.51
C LYS A 13 -38.45 -1.55 -3.13
N ILE A 14 -39.13 -2.68 -2.98
CA ILE A 14 -38.75 -3.92 -3.65
C ILE A 14 -39.37 -3.79 -5.05
N ASP A 15 -38.56 -3.48 -6.05
CA ASP A 15 -39.06 -3.46 -7.43
C ASP A 15 -39.60 -4.85 -7.80
N ALA A 16 -40.83 -4.86 -8.34
CA ALA A 16 -41.80 -5.96 -8.46
C ALA A 16 -41.38 -7.24 -9.24
N ALA A 17 -40.09 -7.49 -9.44
CA ALA A 17 -39.60 -8.70 -10.09
C ALA A 17 -39.22 -9.75 -9.04
N GLU A 18 -40.15 -10.61 -8.65
CA GLU A 18 -39.90 -11.97 -8.12
C GLU A 18 -38.77 -12.09 -7.07
N ARG A 19 -38.66 -11.11 -6.19
CA ARG A 19 -37.55 -10.98 -5.23
C ARG A 19 -38.00 -11.39 -3.85
N SER A 20 -37.82 -12.66 -3.52
CA SER A 20 -37.76 -13.03 -2.11
C SER A 20 -36.38 -12.72 -1.53
N VAL A 21 -36.39 -12.17 -0.32
CA VAL A 21 -35.19 -11.70 0.37
C VAL A 21 -35.23 -12.17 1.82
N THR A 22 -34.27 -13.00 2.20
CA THR A 22 -34.08 -13.46 3.58
C THR A 22 -33.14 -12.50 4.31
N ARG A 23 -33.59 -11.99 5.47
CA ARG A 23 -32.83 -11.08 6.35
C ARG A 23 -33.03 -11.45 7.81
N LYS A 24 -32.10 -11.03 8.65
CA LYS A 24 -32.32 -11.00 10.10
C LYS A 24 -33.18 -9.78 10.43
N VAL A 25 -34.22 -10.02 11.20
CA VAL A 25 -35.09 -9.01 11.79
C VAL A 25 -34.78 -8.97 13.27
N THR A 26 -34.66 -7.75 13.81
CA THR A 26 -34.50 -7.53 15.25
C THR A 26 -35.72 -6.80 15.74
N CYS A 27 -36.29 -7.27 16.85
CA CYS A 27 -37.41 -6.61 17.49
C CYS A 27 -36.97 -5.26 18.07
N ASP A 28 -37.55 -4.19 17.55
CA ASP A 28 -37.41 -2.81 18.02
C ASP A 28 -38.80 -2.19 18.35
N CYS A 29 -39.75 -3.03 18.81
CA CYS A 29 -41.08 -2.54 19.11
C CYS A 29 -41.08 -1.62 20.33
N GLN A 30 -41.80 -0.50 20.24
CA GLN A 30 -41.98 0.44 21.36
C GLN A 30 -42.98 -0.08 22.43
N VAL A 31 -43.50 -1.28 22.25
CA VAL A 31 -44.49 -1.90 23.15
C VAL A 31 -43.77 -2.64 24.28
N THR A 32 -44.05 -2.27 25.52
CA THR A 32 -43.55 -2.98 26.70
C THR A 32 -44.20 -4.36 26.79
N HIS A 33 -43.39 -5.41 26.84
CA HIS A 33 -43.85 -6.78 27.05
C HIS A 33 -42.87 -7.56 27.95
N PRO A 34 -43.25 -8.74 28.47
CA PRO A 34 -42.34 -9.57 29.24
C PRO A 34 -41.05 -9.85 28.45
N GLY A 35 -39.89 -9.48 29.00
CA GLY A 35 -38.58 -9.60 28.35
C GLY A 35 -38.01 -8.32 27.74
N THR A 36 -38.73 -7.19 27.75
CA THR A 36 -38.19 -5.87 27.35
C THR A 36 -37.23 -5.33 28.42
N PRO A 37 -35.96 -5.00 28.09
CA PRO A 37 -35.03 -4.34 29.02
C PRO A 37 -35.51 -2.93 29.39
N GLU A 38 -35.33 -2.54 30.64
CA GLU A 38 -35.72 -1.20 31.11
C GLU A 38 -34.93 -0.12 30.36
N GLY A 39 -35.65 0.89 29.83
CA GLY A 39 -35.05 2.03 29.12
C GLY A 39 -34.56 1.76 27.69
N LYS A 40 -34.92 0.63 27.07
CA LYS A 40 -34.62 0.35 25.65
C LYS A 40 -35.89 0.03 24.85
N PRO A 41 -36.01 0.52 23.61
CA PRO A 41 -37.05 0.05 22.70
C PRO A 41 -36.77 -1.41 22.29
N GLY A 42 -37.82 -2.22 22.22
CA GLY A 42 -37.77 -3.64 21.88
C GLY A 42 -37.07 -4.54 22.91
N CYS A 43 -37.21 -5.86 22.72
CA CYS A 43 -36.48 -6.85 23.52
C CYS A 43 -35.12 -7.24 22.91
N GLY A 44 -34.81 -6.76 21.69
CA GLY A 44 -33.59 -7.12 20.96
C GLY A 44 -33.55 -8.57 20.47
N ALA A 45 -34.64 -9.34 20.65
CA ALA A 45 -34.76 -10.67 20.07
C ALA A 45 -34.65 -10.57 18.55
N SER A 46 -33.96 -11.54 17.94
CA SER A 46 -33.77 -11.55 16.49
C SER A 46 -34.07 -12.92 15.90
N TRP A 47 -34.62 -12.91 14.69
CA TRP A 47 -34.96 -14.09 13.91
C TRP A 47 -34.70 -13.83 12.44
N GLU A 48 -34.67 -14.87 11.61
CA GLU A 48 -34.67 -14.68 10.16
C GLU A 48 -36.09 -14.65 9.62
N ALA A 49 -36.34 -13.72 8.70
CA ALA A 49 -37.57 -13.66 7.93
C ALA A 49 -37.24 -13.57 6.44
N ARG A 50 -38.03 -14.28 5.65
CA ARG A 50 -38.10 -14.16 4.20
C ARG A 50 -39.22 -13.19 3.87
N PHE A 51 -38.86 -12.09 3.22
CA PHE A 51 -39.79 -11.12 2.67
C PHE A 51 -40.02 -11.44 1.19
N TYR A 52 -41.26 -11.42 0.73
CA TYR A 52 -41.62 -11.64 -0.67
C TYR A 52 -42.90 -10.88 -0.99
N GLU A 53 -43.17 -10.65 -2.26
CA GLU A 53 -44.37 -9.97 -2.73
C GLU A 53 -45.14 -10.89 -3.68
N ASP A 54 -46.45 -10.96 -3.52
CA ASP A 54 -47.36 -11.67 -4.40
C ASP A 54 -48.56 -10.79 -4.80
N ALA A 55 -49.56 -11.36 -5.48
CA ALA A 55 -50.73 -10.62 -5.96
C ALA A 55 -51.57 -9.97 -4.85
N THR A 56 -51.38 -10.37 -3.59
CA THR A 56 -52.10 -9.85 -2.41
C THR A 56 -51.28 -8.84 -1.60
N GLY A 57 -50.01 -8.62 -1.96
CA GLY A 57 -49.13 -7.64 -1.33
C GLY A 57 -47.83 -8.24 -0.81
N GLY A 58 -47.17 -7.49 0.08
CA GLY A 58 -45.93 -7.91 0.73
C GLY A 58 -46.17 -8.83 1.93
N HIS A 59 -45.42 -9.92 2.00
CA HIS A 59 -45.53 -10.93 3.04
C HIS A 59 -44.18 -11.17 3.72
N ALA A 60 -44.24 -11.55 5.00
CA ALA A 60 -43.10 -12.04 5.75
C ALA A 60 -43.40 -13.46 6.25
N ALA A 61 -42.48 -14.39 5.99
CA ALA A 61 -42.58 -15.77 6.46
C ALA A 61 -41.23 -16.27 6.98
N PRO A 62 -41.19 -17.32 7.81
CA PRO A 62 -39.94 -18.02 8.12
C PRO A 62 -39.23 -18.47 6.83
N PRO A 63 -37.88 -18.52 6.80
CA PRO A 63 -37.15 -19.02 5.64
C PRO A 63 -37.56 -20.46 5.32
N ALA A 64 -38.05 -20.69 4.11
CA ALA A 64 -38.51 -22.02 3.69
C ALA A 64 -37.36 -23.05 3.59
N ASP A 65 -36.14 -22.59 3.35
CA ASP A 65 -34.92 -23.41 3.32
C ASP A 65 -34.03 -23.05 4.52
N PRO A 66 -33.68 -23.99 5.41
CA PRO A 66 -32.77 -23.75 6.52
C PRO A 66 -31.37 -23.27 6.08
N ARG A 67 -30.96 -23.52 4.83
CA ARG A 67 -29.71 -22.98 4.26
C ARG A 67 -29.76 -21.47 4.06
N LEU A 68 -30.93 -20.89 3.79
CA LEU A 68 -31.09 -19.43 3.63
C LEU A 68 -30.87 -18.70 4.96
N ALA A 69 -31.40 -19.25 6.05
CA ALA A 69 -31.14 -18.79 7.41
C ALA A 69 -29.63 -18.83 7.73
N ALA A 70 -28.99 -19.99 7.52
CA ALA A 70 -27.55 -20.15 7.72
C ALA A 70 -26.72 -19.19 6.86
N ALA A 71 -27.12 -18.97 5.60
CA ALA A 71 -26.47 -18.04 4.69
C ALA A 71 -26.63 -16.57 5.11
N ALA A 72 -27.81 -16.17 5.58
CA ALA A 72 -28.08 -14.83 6.10
C ALA A 72 -27.26 -14.53 7.36
N ARG A 73 -27.22 -15.45 8.34
CA ARG A 73 -26.33 -15.33 9.53
C ARG A 73 -24.87 -15.24 9.13
N ALA A 74 -24.46 -16.06 8.16
CA ALA A 74 -23.09 -16.05 7.67
C ALA A 74 -22.75 -14.71 6.99
N LEU A 75 -23.68 -14.10 6.25
CA LEU A 75 -23.48 -12.78 5.63
C LEU A 75 -23.34 -11.67 6.67
N GLU A 76 -24.19 -11.67 7.71
CA GLU A 76 -24.11 -10.69 8.80
C GLU A 76 -22.78 -10.80 9.56
N THR A 77 -22.41 -12.02 9.97
CA THR A 77 -21.14 -12.27 10.66
C THR A 77 -19.90 -12.01 9.79
N ALA A 78 -20.01 -12.18 8.47
CA ALA A 78 -18.93 -11.81 7.55
C ALA A 78 -18.63 -10.32 7.63
N GLY A 79 -19.68 -9.48 7.61
CA GLY A 79 -19.56 -8.03 7.71
C GLY A 79 -18.99 -7.57 9.05
N GLN A 80 -19.25 -8.30 10.15
CA GLN A 80 -18.84 -7.87 11.48
C GLN A 80 -17.41 -8.28 11.87
N ASP A 81 -16.94 -9.51 11.58
CA ASP A 81 -15.70 -10.01 12.20
C ASP A 81 -14.54 -10.35 11.26
N ALA A 82 -14.74 -11.27 10.32
CA ALA A 82 -13.62 -11.79 9.53
C ALA A 82 -13.19 -10.82 8.43
N GLU A 83 -14.16 -10.18 7.79
CA GLU A 83 -13.91 -9.21 6.71
C GLU A 83 -13.38 -7.90 7.28
N SER A 84 -13.89 -7.46 8.43
CA SER A 84 -13.39 -6.26 9.12
C SER A 84 -11.92 -6.41 9.52
N ARG A 85 -11.53 -7.56 10.12
CA ARG A 85 -10.13 -7.83 10.48
C ARG A 85 -9.21 -7.89 9.28
N LEU A 86 -9.62 -8.54 8.18
CA LEU A 86 -8.83 -8.61 6.95
C LEU A 86 -8.69 -7.24 6.29
N ARG A 87 -9.77 -6.45 6.28
CA ARG A 87 -9.77 -5.08 5.76
C ARG A 87 -8.85 -4.17 6.57
N THR A 88 -8.96 -4.20 7.90
CA THR A 88 -8.06 -3.46 8.80
C THR A 88 -6.59 -3.90 8.63
N ALA A 89 -6.33 -5.19 8.45
CA ALA A 89 -4.98 -5.67 8.18
C ALA A 89 -4.44 -5.14 6.85
N ALA A 90 -5.26 -5.14 5.79
CA ALA A 90 -4.88 -4.59 4.49
C ALA A 90 -4.69 -3.07 4.52
N GLU A 91 -5.56 -2.32 5.19
CA GLU A 91 -5.43 -0.87 5.42
C GLU A 91 -4.10 -0.54 6.12
N LYS A 92 -3.74 -1.31 7.15
CA LYS A 92 -2.44 -1.16 7.85
C LYS A 92 -1.25 -1.47 6.95
N TRP A 93 -1.36 -2.47 6.07
CA TRP A 93 -0.31 -2.78 5.10
C TRP A 93 -0.12 -1.67 4.07
N VAL A 94 -1.20 -1.10 3.53
CA VAL A 94 -1.14 0.03 2.59
C VAL A 94 -0.45 1.23 3.25
N ALA A 95 -0.81 1.56 4.50
CA ALA A 95 -0.15 2.61 5.25
C ALA A 95 1.35 2.33 5.49
N GLY A 96 1.70 1.09 5.84
CA GLY A 96 3.09 0.67 6.04
C GLY A 96 3.94 0.77 4.77
N VAL A 97 3.42 0.30 3.63
CA VAL A 97 4.10 0.41 2.33
C VAL A 97 4.27 1.87 1.93
N ALA A 98 3.23 2.70 2.08
CA ALA A 98 3.30 4.13 1.78
C ALA A 98 4.36 4.84 2.65
N ALA A 99 4.43 4.52 3.95
CA ALA A 99 5.43 5.08 4.85
C ALA A 99 6.86 4.68 4.45
N LEU A 100 7.09 3.42 4.07
CA LEU A 100 8.39 2.95 3.59
C LEU A 100 8.79 3.66 2.30
N LEU A 101 7.88 3.76 1.32
CA LEU A 101 8.13 4.49 0.08
C LEU A 101 8.44 5.97 0.33
N ALA A 102 7.71 6.61 1.25
CA ALA A 102 7.98 7.99 1.64
C ALA A 102 9.37 8.14 2.28
N LEU A 103 9.76 7.20 3.15
CA LEU A 103 11.09 7.19 3.77
C LEU A 103 12.20 7.06 2.71
N PHE A 104 12.06 6.13 1.76
CA PHE A 104 12.99 6.00 0.64
C PHE A 104 12.99 7.24 -0.26
N GLY A 105 11.84 7.86 -0.48
CA GLY A 105 11.72 9.12 -1.21
C GLY A 105 12.51 10.24 -0.55
N ILE A 106 12.37 10.43 0.77
CA ILE A 106 13.11 11.44 1.53
C ILE A 106 14.61 11.13 1.54
N ALA A 107 14.99 9.88 1.82
CA ALA A 107 16.40 9.48 1.80
C ALA A 107 17.01 9.71 0.41
N GLY A 108 16.26 9.38 -0.65
CA GLY A 108 16.65 9.57 -2.04
C GLY A 108 16.77 11.04 -2.44
N THR A 109 15.91 11.94 -1.97
CA THR A 109 16.03 13.38 -2.29
C THR A 109 17.21 14.04 -1.58
N VAL A 110 17.46 13.66 -0.31
CA VAL A 110 18.57 14.21 0.48
C VAL A 110 19.94 13.73 -0.03
N THR A 111 20.05 12.44 -0.40
CA THR A 111 21.34 11.84 -0.76
C THR A 111 21.53 11.64 -2.26
N GLY A 112 20.44 11.55 -3.03
CA GLY A 112 20.47 11.12 -4.43
C GLY A 112 21.21 12.08 -5.34
N GLY A 113 21.03 13.39 -5.21
CA GLY A 113 21.72 14.35 -6.08
C GLY A 113 23.25 14.21 -6.00
N THR A 114 23.79 14.17 -4.80
CA THR A 114 25.25 14.12 -4.59
C THR A 114 25.88 12.76 -4.91
N ILE A 115 25.12 11.67 -4.80
CA ILE A 115 25.57 10.31 -5.12
C ILE A 115 25.48 10.05 -6.63
N LEU A 116 24.37 10.46 -7.27
CA LEU A 116 24.15 10.23 -8.70
C LEU A 116 25.16 11.01 -9.57
N ASP A 117 25.55 12.21 -9.15
CA ASP A 117 26.56 13.02 -9.85
C ASP A 117 27.96 12.38 -9.84
N LYS A 118 28.24 11.49 -8.88
CA LYS A 118 29.52 10.79 -8.72
C LYS A 118 29.49 9.36 -9.25
N THR A 119 28.37 8.93 -9.82
CA THR A 119 28.17 7.57 -10.32
C THR A 119 28.47 7.52 -11.81
N SER A 120 29.08 6.43 -12.28
CA SER A 120 29.26 6.19 -13.71
C SER A 120 27.92 6.16 -14.46
N GLU A 121 27.92 6.51 -15.74
CA GLU A 121 26.69 6.58 -16.57
C GLU A 121 25.88 5.27 -16.52
N GLY A 122 26.54 4.12 -16.66
CA GLY A 122 25.88 2.81 -16.54
C GLY A 122 25.36 2.47 -15.13
N GLY A 123 26.03 2.96 -14.08
CA GLY A 123 25.56 2.82 -12.70
C GLY A 123 24.29 3.65 -12.45
N ARG A 124 24.24 4.86 -13.01
CA ARG A 124 23.08 5.76 -12.91
C ARG A 124 21.84 5.16 -13.57
N GLU A 125 21.98 4.63 -14.79
CA GLU A 125 20.87 3.96 -15.50
C GLU A 125 20.33 2.77 -14.69
N SER A 126 21.22 1.98 -14.09
CA SER A 126 20.85 0.82 -13.26
C SER A 126 20.07 1.23 -12.00
N VAL A 127 20.50 2.29 -11.30
CA VAL A 127 19.81 2.81 -10.11
C VAL A 127 18.42 3.35 -10.47
N VAL A 128 18.32 4.10 -11.56
CA VAL A 128 17.02 4.63 -12.05
C VAL A 128 16.08 3.47 -12.44
N GLY A 129 16.58 2.49 -13.20
CA GLY A 129 15.82 1.32 -13.61
C GLY A 129 15.30 0.49 -12.44
N LEU A 130 16.16 0.20 -11.45
CA LEU A 130 15.77 -0.53 -10.23
C LEU A 130 14.74 0.25 -9.40
N THR A 131 14.89 1.57 -9.31
CA THR A 131 13.95 2.43 -8.57
C THR A 131 12.58 2.45 -9.24
N LEU A 132 12.52 2.61 -10.57
CA LEU A 132 11.27 2.56 -11.32
C LEU A 132 10.59 1.19 -11.22
N ALA A 133 11.36 0.10 -11.34
CA ALA A 133 10.85 -1.24 -11.16
C ALA A 133 10.28 -1.43 -9.74
N ALA A 134 10.98 -0.95 -8.71
CA ALA A 134 10.51 -1.02 -7.34
C ALA A 134 9.17 -0.29 -7.13
N VAL A 135 9.03 0.92 -7.69
CA VAL A 135 7.78 1.70 -7.64
C VAL A 135 6.64 0.95 -8.36
N ALA A 136 6.90 0.41 -9.56
CA ALA A 136 5.89 -0.36 -10.28
C ALA A 136 5.41 -1.58 -9.49
N VAL A 137 6.33 -2.32 -8.87
CA VAL A 137 5.99 -3.46 -8.00
C VAL A 137 5.22 -3.00 -6.75
N ALA A 138 5.56 -1.85 -6.18
CA ALA A 138 4.84 -1.29 -5.03
C ALA A 138 3.38 -0.95 -5.37
N VAL A 139 3.14 -0.33 -6.55
CA VAL A 139 1.78 -0.04 -7.04
C VAL A 139 0.98 -1.33 -7.16
N VAL A 140 1.57 -2.38 -7.72
CA VAL A 140 0.95 -3.70 -7.82
C VAL A 140 0.60 -4.25 -6.42
N ALA A 141 1.52 -4.13 -5.46
CA ALA A 141 1.27 -4.55 -4.07
C ALA A 141 0.08 -3.80 -3.43
N VAL A 142 -0.02 -2.48 -3.65
CA VAL A 142 -1.14 -1.66 -3.17
C VAL A 142 -2.45 -2.08 -3.81
N VAL A 143 -2.47 -2.27 -5.14
CA VAL A 143 -3.67 -2.72 -5.87
C VAL A 143 -4.15 -4.07 -5.37
N PHE A 144 -3.25 -5.05 -5.20
CA PHE A 144 -3.62 -6.36 -4.67
C PHE A 144 -4.09 -6.31 -3.21
N SER A 145 -3.50 -5.43 -2.39
CA SER A 145 -3.94 -5.19 -1.01
C SER A 145 -5.36 -4.64 -0.99
N TYR A 146 -5.65 -3.65 -1.84
CA TYR A 146 -6.99 -3.07 -1.97
C TYR A 146 -8.02 -4.08 -2.50
N LEU A 147 -7.67 -4.83 -3.55
CA LEU A 147 -8.51 -5.89 -4.10
C LEU A 147 -8.71 -7.08 -3.15
N ALA A 148 -7.82 -7.26 -2.16
CA ALA A 148 -8.01 -8.23 -1.09
C ALA A 148 -8.93 -7.68 0.02
N ALA A 149 -8.83 -6.38 0.31
CA ALA A 149 -9.61 -5.70 1.35
C ALA A 149 -11.08 -5.48 0.97
N TYR A 150 -11.32 -4.98 -0.24
CA TYR A 150 -12.64 -4.53 -0.68
C TYR A 150 -13.17 -5.34 -1.87
N GLY A 151 -12.34 -6.17 -2.49
CA GLY A 151 -12.68 -6.78 -3.77
C GLY A 151 -12.85 -5.73 -4.88
N TRP A 152 -13.60 -6.09 -5.92
CA TRP A 152 -14.02 -5.11 -6.92
C TRP A 152 -15.33 -4.48 -6.47
N PRO A 153 -15.46 -3.14 -6.51
CA PRO A 153 -16.72 -2.48 -6.19
C PRO A 153 -17.79 -2.96 -7.16
N LYS A 154 -18.73 -3.73 -6.66
CA LYS A 154 -19.91 -4.20 -7.39
C LYS A 154 -21.11 -4.05 -6.48
N VAL A 155 -22.04 -3.19 -6.87
CA VAL A 155 -23.36 -3.14 -6.24
C VAL A 155 -24.10 -4.38 -6.71
N ILE A 156 -24.29 -5.34 -5.82
CA ILE A 156 -25.05 -6.56 -6.12
C ILE A 156 -26.27 -6.57 -5.22
N GLU A 157 -27.44 -6.47 -5.81
CA GLU A 157 -28.69 -6.76 -5.11
C GLU A 157 -28.71 -8.24 -4.74
N MET A 158 -28.73 -8.51 -3.44
CA MET A 158 -28.65 -9.85 -2.87
C MET A 158 -30.05 -10.42 -2.65
N ASN A 159 -30.52 -11.24 -3.59
CA ASN A 159 -31.73 -12.05 -3.47
C ASN A 159 -31.39 -13.47 -2.95
N ASP A 160 -32.41 -14.27 -2.60
CA ASP A 160 -32.23 -15.60 -2.01
C ASP A 160 -31.34 -16.56 -2.83
N PRO A 161 -31.52 -16.70 -4.16
CA PRO A 161 -30.63 -17.55 -4.97
C PRO A 161 -29.17 -17.08 -4.99
N LYS A 162 -28.93 -15.76 -5.08
CA LYS A 162 -27.57 -15.20 -5.03
C LYS A 162 -26.94 -15.35 -3.65
N LEU A 163 -27.74 -15.25 -2.58
CA LEU A 163 -27.29 -15.45 -1.21
C LEU A 163 -26.81 -16.90 -0.99
N LEU A 164 -27.55 -17.88 -1.49
CA LEU A 164 -27.14 -19.29 -1.45
C LEU A 164 -25.87 -19.55 -2.24
N ASN A 165 -25.79 -19.04 -3.48
CA ASN A 165 -24.59 -19.18 -4.31
C ASN A 165 -23.36 -18.52 -3.63
N TRP A 166 -23.54 -17.34 -3.04
CA TRP A 166 -22.50 -16.69 -2.25
C TRP A 166 -22.04 -17.56 -1.07
N TYR A 167 -22.98 -18.17 -0.35
CA TYR A 167 -22.70 -19.01 0.81
C TYR A 167 -21.92 -20.27 0.42
N GLU A 168 -22.34 -20.96 -0.64
CA GLU A 168 -21.65 -22.14 -1.18
C GLU A 168 -20.26 -21.78 -1.70
N GLY A 169 -20.12 -20.63 -2.36
CA GLY A 169 -18.86 -20.12 -2.88
C GLY A 169 -17.91 -19.51 -1.84
N ARG A 170 -18.36 -19.34 -0.58
CA ARG A 170 -17.63 -18.59 0.46
C ARG A 170 -16.22 -19.13 0.70
N ARG A 171 -16.04 -20.45 0.80
CA ARG A 171 -14.72 -21.07 1.04
C ARG A 171 -13.73 -20.73 -0.09
N ASN A 172 -14.19 -20.73 -1.34
CA ASN A 172 -13.35 -20.40 -2.48
C ASN A 172 -13.00 -18.91 -2.53
N ARG A 173 -13.92 -18.02 -2.12
CA ARG A 173 -13.63 -16.59 -1.98
C ARG A 173 -12.56 -16.32 -0.93
N LEU A 174 -12.67 -16.93 0.25
CA LEU A 174 -11.66 -16.78 1.31
C LEU A 174 -10.27 -17.24 0.85
N ARG A 175 -10.18 -18.37 0.12
CA ARG A 175 -8.92 -18.83 -0.48
C ARG A 175 -8.36 -17.84 -1.50
N THR A 176 -9.23 -17.22 -2.30
CA THR A 176 -8.84 -16.22 -3.31
C THR A 176 -8.31 -14.95 -2.65
N ILE A 177 -9.00 -14.45 -1.62
CA ILE A 177 -8.56 -13.29 -0.82
C ILE A 177 -7.20 -13.57 -0.18
N ALA A 178 -7.05 -14.72 0.48
CA ALA A 178 -5.78 -15.11 1.09
C ALA A 178 -4.63 -15.21 0.07
N ARG A 179 -4.90 -15.74 -1.14
CA ARG A 179 -3.90 -15.81 -2.21
C ARG A 179 -3.51 -14.42 -2.71
N ARG A 180 -4.47 -13.52 -2.92
CA ARG A 180 -4.21 -12.13 -3.30
C ARG A 180 -3.40 -11.39 -2.25
N LEU A 181 -3.72 -11.58 -0.97
CA LEU A 181 -2.97 -10.99 0.13
C LEU A 181 -1.52 -11.51 0.17
N ARG A 182 -1.30 -12.81 -0.04
CA ARG A 182 0.06 -13.36 -0.15
C ARG A 182 0.84 -12.73 -1.30
N TRP A 183 0.23 -12.58 -2.48
CA TRP A 183 0.87 -11.90 -3.60
C TRP A 183 1.16 -10.43 -3.31
N ALA A 184 0.26 -9.73 -2.60
CA ALA A 184 0.49 -8.36 -2.17
C ALA A 184 1.71 -8.25 -1.24
N VAL A 185 1.82 -9.15 -0.25
CA VAL A 185 2.97 -9.19 0.67
C VAL A 185 4.27 -9.51 -0.09
N VAL A 186 4.25 -10.50 -0.97
CA VAL A 186 5.42 -10.86 -1.78
C VAL A 186 5.86 -9.69 -2.66
N ALA A 187 4.92 -9.01 -3.33
CA ALA A 187 5.20 -7.83 -4.13
C ALA A 187 5.78 -6.68 -3.28
N ALA A 188 5.23 -6.44 -2.08
CA ALA A 188 5.77 -5.43 -1.17
C ALA A 188 7.22 -5.74 -0.76
N VAL A 189 7.52 -6.99 -0.38
CA VAL A 189 8.87 -7.42 -0.02
C VAL A 189 9.83 -7.29 -1.20
N LEU A 190 9.40 -7.67 -2.41
CA LEU A 190 10.20 -7.52 -3.62
C LEU A 190 10.49 -6.05 -3.94
N SER A 191 9.51 -5.17 -3.80
CA SER A 191 9.70 -3.72 -3.98
C SER A 191 10.75 -3.16 -3.01
N ILE A 192 10.66 -3.53 -1.72
CA ILE A 192 11.64 -3.13 -0.71
C ILE A 192 13.04 -3.67 -1.07
N GLY A 193 13.12 -4.93 -1.49
CA GLY A 193 14.38 -5.55 -1.94
C GLY A 193 15.00 -4.83 -3.14
N LEU A 194 14.19 -4.39 -4.11
CA LEU A 194 14.64 -3.61 -5.25
C LEU A 194 15.15 -2.21 -4.83
N LEU A 195 14.47 -1.52 -3.91
CA LEU A 195 14.95 -0.24 -3.38
C LEU A 195 16.27 -0.40 -2.62
N ALA A 196 16.39 -1.44 -1.79
CA ALA A 196 17.63 -1.74 -1.08
C ALA A 196 18.76 -2.06 -2.05
N SER A 197 18.48 -2.80 -3.13
CA SER A 197 19.44 -3.11 -4.18
C SER A 197 19.87 -1.86 -4.95
N ALA A 198 18.92 -0.98 -5.29
CA ALA A 198 19.22 0.30 -5.94
C ALA A 198 20.15 1.17 -5.07
N ALA A 199 19.85 1.25 -3.76
CA ALA A 199 20.71 1.95 -2.81
C ALA A 199 22.12 1.31 -2.73
N ALA A 200 22.21 -0.02 -2.65
CA ALA A 200 23.50 -0.72 -2.63
C ALA A 200 24.31 -0.47 -3.91
N VAL A 201 23.68 -0.52 -5.08
CA VAL A 201 24.33 -0.20 -6.36
C VAL A 201 24.82 1.25 -6.38
N ALA A 202 24.00 2.19 -5.93
CA ALA A 202 24.38 3.60 -5.85
C ALA A 202 25.60 3.79 -4.93
N TRP A 203 25.62 3.15 -3.76
CA TRP A 203 26.74 3.21 -2.83
C TRP A 203 28.02 2.56 -3.35
N LEU A 204 27.91 1.39 -4.00
CA LEU A 204 29.07 0.67 -4.52
C LEU A 204 29.67 1.32 -5.78
N ASN A 205 28.86 2.05 -6.55
CA ASN A 205 29.31 2.76 -7.75
C ASN A 205 29.56 4.26 -7.53
N ALA A 206 29.28 4.78 -6.33
CA ALA A 206 29.68 6.12 -5.95
C ALA A 206 31.21 6.20 -5.97
N SER A 207 31.76 6.75 -7.04
CA SER A 207 33.21 6.88 -7.16
C SER A 207 33.71 7.88 -6.12
N ASN A 208 34.65 7.45 -5.28
CA ASN A 208 35.24 8.23 -4.18
C ASN A 208 36.15 9.38 -4.64
N SER A 209 35.92 9.95 -5.81
CA SER A 209 36.69 11.10 -6.28
C SER A 209 35.74 12.28 -6.43
N PRO A 210 35.46 13.03 -5.35
CA PRO A 210 35.21 14.44 -5.57
C PRO A 210 36.41 14.95 -6.37
N ASP A 211 36.14 15.51 -7.54
CA ASP A 211 37.05 16.39 -8.26
C ASP A 211 37.44 17.53 -7.30
N THR A 212 38.39 17.23 -6.41
CA THR A 212 38.82 18.14 -5.36
C THR A 212 39.82 19.03 -6.04
N THR A 213 39.35 20.20 -6.41
CA THR A 213 40.20 21.22 -6.98
C THR A 213 41.15 21.71 -5.89
N LEU A 214 42.44 21.50 -6.09
CA LEU A 214 43.48 21.94 -5.16
C LEU A 214 44.21 23.13 -5.78
N LYS A 215 44.44 24.13 -4.94
CA LYS A 215 45.38 25.21 -5.21
C LYS A 215 46.65 24.93 -4.41
N VAL A 216 47.74 24.71 -5.13
CA VAL A 216 49.07 24.46 -4.54
C VAL A 216 49.98 25.63 -4.86
N THR A 217 50.51 26.27 -3.81
CA THR A 217 51.55 27.29 -3.92
C THR A 217 52.90 26.65 -3.64
N ALA A 218 53.89 26.89 -4.51
CA ALA A 218 55.24 26.35 -4.36
C ALA A 218 56.20 27.36 -3.72
N ASN A 219 57.43 26.93 -3.40
CA ASN A 219 58.48 27.74 -2.79
C ASN A 219 58.92 28.93 -3.65
N ASP A 220 58.68 28.87 -4.96
CA ASP A 220 58.96 29.94 -5.92
C ASP A 220 57.76 30.89 -6.11
N ASP A 221 56.79 30.86 -5.19
CA ASP A 221 55.49 31.55 -5.26
C ASP A 221 54.63 31.17 -6.49
N SER A 222 55.02 30.15 -7.25
CA SER A 222 54.20 29.67 -8.36
C SER A 222 52.93 28.99 -7.84
N VAL A 223 51.79 29.35 -8.42
CA VAL A 223 50.48 28.82 -8.05
C VAL A 223 50.01 27.85 -9.14
N THR A 224 49.77 26.60 -8.77
CA THR A 224 49.14 25.61 -9.64
C THR A 224 47.77 25.27 -9.08
N CYS A 225 46.73 25.49 -9.88
CA CYS A 225 45.37 25.15 -9.52
C CYS A 225 44.84 24.09 -10.49
N GLY A 226 44.27 23.02 -9.97
CA GLY A 226 43.70 21.98 -10.82
C GLY A 226 42.99 20.89 -10.03
N THR A 227 42.34 19.99 -10.76
CA THR A 227 41.62 18.85 -10.18
C THR A 227 42.62 17.78 -9.73
N LEU A 228 42.52 17.35 -8.48
CA LEU A 228 43.37 16.29 -7.95
C LEU A 228 43.10 14.96 -8.69
N LEU A 229 44.13 14.43 -9.32
CA LEU A 229 44.16 13.08 -9.85
C LEU A 229 44.82 12.13 -8.85
N ALA A 230 44.37 10.87 -8.84
CA ALA A 230 44.92 9.84 -7.96
C ALA A 230 46.47 9.83 -7.97
N ALA A 231 47.07 9.93 -6.78
CA ALA A 231 48.52 9.91 -6.62
C ALA A 231 49.03 8.51 -6.97
N LYS A 232 49.92 8.43 -7.97
CA LYS A 232 50.53 7.17 -8.43
C LYS A 232 51.93 6.95 -7.84
N THR A 233 52.53 8.00 -7.30
CA THR A 233 53.90 8.00 -6.79
C THR A 233 53.94 8.73 -5.45
N PRO A 234 54.58 8.16 -4.41
CA PRO A 234 54.76 8.83 -3.12
C PRO A 234 55.43 10.21 -3.29
N GLY A 235 54.96 11.21 -2.54
CA GLY A 235 55.57 12.55 -2.53
C GLY A 235 55.24 13.46 -3.72
N THR A 236 54.40 13.03 -4.67
CA THR A 236 53.94 13.88 -5.78
C THR A 236 52.42 13.91 -5.88
N VAL A 237 51.87 15.10 -6.11
CA VAL A 237 50.46 15.32 -6.43
C VAL A 237 50.31 15.49 -7.93
N ARG A 238 49.30 14.86 -8.53
CA ARG A 238 48.95 15.06 -9.95
C ARG A 238 47.73 15.96 -10.02
N LEU A 239 47.87 17.11 -10.66
CA LEU A 239 46.78 18.05 -10.88
C LEU A 239 46.45 18.09 -12.37
N ARG A 240 45.17 17.98 -12.73
CA ARG A 240 44.69 18.32 -14.07
C ARG A 240 44.39 19.82 -14.10
N VAL A 241 45.18 20.57 -14.85
CA VAL A 241 45.03 22.03 -14.98
C VAL A 241 43.92 22.34 -15.99
N ALA A 242 43.45 23.59 -16.05
CA ALA A 242 42.33 24.01 -16.92
C ALA A 242 42.56 23.75 -18.42
N ASP A 243 43.83 23.69 -18.86
CA ASP A 243 44.25 23.34 -20.22
C ASP A 243 44.17 21.83 -20.53
N GLY A 244 43.73 21.01 -19.57
CA GLY A 244 43.64 19.56 -19.67
C GLY A 244 44.98 18.83 -19.43
N THR A 245 46.08 19.56 -19.26
CA THR A 245 47.39 18.96 -18.99
C THR A 245 47.47 18.42 -17.57
N VAL A 246 48.27 17.37 -17.37
CA VAL A 246 48.51 16.80 -16.04
C VAL A 246 49.85 17.29 -15.51
N LYS A 247 49.81 18.24 -14.58
CA LYS A 247 51.00 18.76 -13.91
C LYS A 247 51.30 17.92 -12.66
N LYS A 248 52.56 17.49 -12.52
CA LYS A 248 53.06 16.80 -11.32
C LYS A 248 53.70 17.85 -10.41
N VAL A 249 53.18 17.98 -9.19
CA VAL A 249 53.70 18.90 -8.18
C VAL A 249 54.32 18.10 -7.04
N PRO A 250 55.64 18.20 -6.80
CA PRO A 250 56.27 17.58 -5.63
C PRO A 250 55.74 18.21 -4.34
N LEU A 251 55.38 17.39 -3.34
CA LEU A 251 54.94 17.90 -2.04
C LEU A 251 56.05 18.62 -1.29
N GLY A 252 57.32 18.23 -1.52
CA GLY A 252 58.49 18.88 -0.91
C GLY A 252 58.73 20.32 -1.39
N THR A 253 58.11 20.74 -2.49
CA THR A 253 58.21 22.11 -3.00
C THR A 253 56.98 22.95 -2.68
N ALA A 254 55.96 22.39 -2.04
CA ALA A 254 54.71 23.08 -1.74
C ALA A 254 54.80 23.82 -0.40
N THR A 255 54.61 25.14 -0.43
CA THR A 255 54.49 25.98 0.77
C THR A 255 53.07 25.99 1.33
N LYS A 256 52.07 25.89 0.44
CA LYS A 256 50.65 25.97 0.82
C LYS A 256 49.80 25.06 -0.06
N VAL A 257 48.87 24.32 0.53
CA VAL A 257 47.89 23.49 -0.17
C VAL A 257 46.51 23.82 0.37
N GLU A 258 45.63 24.32 -0.50
CA GLU A 258 44.26 24.69 -0.15
C GLU A 258 43.25 23.97 -1.05
N SER A 259 42.17 23.49 -0.45
CA SER A 259 40.99 23.04 -1.19
C SER A 259 40.20 24.26 -1.65
N VAL A 260 39.98 24.39 -2.95
CA VAL A 260 39.23 25.52 -3.55
C VAL A 260 38.01 24.99 -4.30
N ARG A 261 36.92 25.77 -4.33
CA ARG A 261 35.71 25.39 -5.09
C ARG A 261 35.94 25.43 -6.59
N SER A 262 36.77 26.36 -7.07
CA SER A 262 37.14 26.50 -8.47
C SER A 262 38.54 27.10 -8.61
N CYS A 263 39.20 26.71 -9.70
CA CYS A 263 40.22 27.50 -10.37
C CYS A 263 39.51 28.38 -11.40
#